data_AF-A0A7K8NXX9-F1
#
_entry.id   AF-A0A7K8NXX9-F1
#
_cell.length_a   1.000
_cell.length_b   1.000
_cell.length_c   1.000
_cell.angle_alpha   90.00
_cell.angle_beta   90.00
_cell.angle_gamma   90.00
#
_symmetry.space_group_name_H-M   'P 1'
#
loop_
_entity.id
_entity.type
_entity.pdbx_description
1 polymer ?
#
loop_
_entity_poly.entity_id
_entity_poly.type
_entity_poly.pdbx_seq_one_letter_code
_entity_poly.pdbx_strand_id
1 'polypeptide(L)'
;PQRLQVHRRLLYDDDRGVGEPLQELGADNKGLVVRGRHLVLLDTAESAADRHRPLAQQEFMAPSVVLAPGGGPSYRPGQPGLQQFSALRRELPPNVHLLTLMPWDPGTVLLRLEHQFEKGESANGSQPVTLDLLNLFSAFAITSLREMNLAADQPRDAVTRLLWNPATGIRGPRGAPGGH
;
A
#
# COMPACT_ATOMS: atom_id res chain seq x y z
N PRO A 1 9.52 -27.54 6.81
CA PRO A 1 8.78 -27.55 5.53
C PRO A 1 7.66 -26.50 5.49
N GLN A 2 7.84 -25.42 4.73
CA GLN A 2 6.77 -24.45 4.48
C GLN A 2 5.80 -25.01 3.43
N ARG A 3 4.49 -24.84 3.64
CA ARG A 3 3.43 -25.28 2.71
C ARG A 3 2.41 -24.15 2.58
N LEU A 4 1.89 -23.94 1.37
CA LEU A 4 0.85 -22.95 1.09
C LEU A 4 -0.45 -23.66 0.73
N GLN A 5 -1.55 -23.35 1.43
CA GLN A 5 -2.88 -23.82 1.07
C GLN A 5 -3.53 -22.81 0.12
N VAL A 6 -3.78 -23.23 -1.12
CA VAL A 6 -4.25 -22.33 -2.20
C VAL A 6 -5.78 -22.30 -2.37
N HIS A 7 -6.49 -23.31 -1.87
CA HIS A 7 -7.94 -23.41 -1.95
C HIS A 7 -8.48 -24.39 -0.88
N ARG A 8 -9.75 -24.24 -0.48
CA ARG A 8 -10.42 -25.07 0.52
C ARG A 8 -11.85 -25.38 0.09
N ARG A 9 -12.25 -26.63 0.32
CA ARG A 9 -13.63 -27.10 0.25
C ARG A 9 -13.89 -28.02 1.44
N LEU A 10 -14.97 -27.80 2.17
CA LEU A 10 -15.42 -28.61 3.29
C LEU A 10 -16.80 -29.20 2.96
N LEU A 11 -17.08 -30.39 3.48
CA LEU A 11 -18.39 -31.06 3.31
C LEU A 11 -19.31 -30.85 4.52
N TYR A 12 -18.78 -30.30 5.61
CA TYR A 12 -19.49 -30.07 6.85
C TYR A 12 -19.22 -28.65 7.34
N ASP A 13 -20.23 -28.08 7.99
CA ASP A 13 -20.11 -26.85 8.78
C ASP A 13 -19.21 -27.11 10.00
N ASP A 14 -18.60 -26.05 10.54
CA ASP A 14 -17.75 -26.12 11.72
C ASP A 14 -18.46 -25.74 13.02
N ASP A 15 -19.79 -25.59 12.99
CA ASP A 15 -20.68 -25.21 14.08
C ASP A 15 -20.32 -23.86 14.73
N ARG A 16 -19.74 -22.93 13.95
CA ARG A 16 -19.39 -21.57 14.40
C ARG A 16 -20.42 -20.50 14.02
N GLY A 17 -21.58 -20.92 13.54
CA GLY A 17 -22.77 -20.06 13.37
C GLY A 17 -23.09 -19.65 11.94
N VAL A 18 -22.33 -20.11 10.94
CA VAL A 18 -22.67 -19.91 9.52
C VAL A 18 -23.77 -20.88 9.10
N GLY A 19 -23.70 -22.15 9.55
CA GLY A 19 -24.75 -23.15 9.32
C GLY A 19 -24.71 -23.76 7.92
N GLU A 20 -23.58 -23.66 7.22
CA GLU A 20 -23.37 -24.27 5.90
C GLU A 20 -21.90 -24.69 5.71
N PRO A 21 -21.65 -25.79 5.00
CA PRO A 21 -20.28 -26.18 4.68
C PRO A 21 -19.64 -25.18 3.70
N LEU A 22 -18.31 -25.04 3.77
CA LEU A 22 -17.52 -24.28 2.77
C LEU A 22 -17.51 -25.03 1.42
N GLN A 23 -18.60 -24.92 0.66
CA GLN A 23 -18.82 -25.69 -0.57
C GLN A 23 -19.30 -24.79 -1.73
N GLU A 24 -18.42 -23.92 -2.20
CA GLU A 24 -18.69 -22.98 -3.30
C GLU A 24 -18.85 -23.74 -4.63
N LEU A 25 -19.97 -23.53 -5.33
CA LEU A 25 -20.36 -24.30 -6.52
C LEU A 25 -19.86 -23.72 -7.86
N GLY A 26 -19.39 -22.47 -7.89
CA GLY A 26 -18.96 -21.81 -9.13
C GLY A 26 -20.09 -21.59 -10.14
N ALA A 27 -19.77 -21.11 -11.34
CA ALA A 27 -20.75 -20.75 -12.36
C ALA A 27 -21.42 -21.96 -13.06
N ASP A 28 -20.77 -23.12 -13.07
CA ASP A 28 -21.23 -24.35 -13.72
C ASP A 28 -21.82 -25.37 -12.73
N ASN A 29 -21.96 -25.00 -11.46
CA ASN A 29 -22.40 -25.83 -10.34
C ASN A 29 -21.51 -27.07 -10.05
N LYS A 30 -20.26 -27.11 -10.55
CA LYS A 30 -19.35 -28.25 -10.34
C LYS A 30 -18.27 -28.00 -9.29
N GLY A 31 -18.22 -26.80 -8.73
CA GLY A 31 -17.23 -26.36 -7.77
C GLY A 31 -16.53 -25.10 -8.24
N LEU A 32 -16.16 -24.23 -7.29
CA LEU A 32 -15.41 -23.02 -7.62
C LEU A 32 -14.02 -23.37 -8.16
N VAL A 33 -13.69 -22.77 -9.31
CA VAL A 33 -12.34 -22.81 -9.88
C VAL A 33 -11.66 -21.48 -9.60
N VAL A 34 -10.54 -21.52 -8.89
CA VAL A 34 -9.71 -20.34 -8.60
C VAL A 34 -8.43 -20.39 -9.43
N ARG A 35 -8.01 -19.26 -9.98
CA ARG A 35 -6.71 -19.08 -10.64
C ARG A 35 -5.91 -18.07 -9.84
N GLY A 36 -4.67 -18.43 -9.51
CA GLY A 36 -3.72 -17.55 -8.84
C GLY A 36 -2.35 -17.60 -9.52
N ARG A 37 -1.48 -16.66 -9.13
CA ARG A 37 -0.06 -16.62 -9.52
C ARG A 37 0.77 -16.57 -8.24
N HIS A 38 1.82 -17.37 -8.17
CA HIS A 38 2.78 -17.37 -7.08
C HIS A 38 4.16 -17.04 -7.64
N LEU A 39 4.85 -16.09 -7.00
CA LEU A 39 6.23 -15.76 -7.32
C LEU A 39 7.11 -16.29 -6.20
N VAL A 40 8.10 -17.10 -6.55
CA VAL A 40 9.07 -17.67 -5.59
C VAL A 40 10.41 -17.00 -5.84
N LEU A 41 10.94 -16.38 -4.80
CA LEU A 41 12.23 -15.70 -4.82
C LEU A 41 13.22 -16.49 -3.97
N LEU A 42 14.40 -16.74 -4.52
CA LEU A 42 15.52 -17.34 -3.79
C LEU A 42 16.64 -16.30 -3.65
N ASP A 43 17.01 -16.05 -2.41
CA ASP A 43 17.99 -15.04 -2.02
C ASP A 43 18.63 -15.41 -0.67
N THR A 44 19.71 -14.72 -0.30
CA THR A 44 20.23 -14.75 1.08
C THR A 44 19.32 -13.94 2.00
N ALA A 45 19.42 -14.18 3.30
CA ALA A 45 18.60 -13.47 4.28
C ALA A 45 18.87 -11.95 4.26
N GLU A 46 20.11 -11.56 3.97
CA GLU A 46 20.58 -10.18 3.99
C GLU A 46 20.07 -9.35 2.81
N SER A 47 19.91 -9.95 1.61
CA SER A 47 19.44 -9.25 0.41
C SER A 47 17.98 -9.51 0.06
N ALA A 48 17.33 -10.49 0.69
CA ALA A 48 15.95 -10.86 0.38
C ALA A 48 14.99 -9.66 0.46
N ALA A 49 15.19 -8.76 1.43
CA ALA A 49 14.39 -7.54 1.62
C ALA A 49 14.40 -6.63 0.38
N ASP A 50 15.59 -6.38 -0.15
CA ASP A 50 15.80 -5.49 -1.30
C ASP A 50 15.12 -6.00 -2.58
N ARG A 51 14.90 -7.31 -2.68
CA ARG A 51 14.17 -7.91 -3.81
C ARG A 51 12.68 -8.06 -3.56
N HIS A 52 12.27 -8.63 -2.43
CA HIS A 52 10.87 -9.00 -2.25
C HIS A 52 9.96 -7.80 -1.95
N ARG A 53 10.45 -6.75 -1.27
CA ARG A 53 9.63 -5.55 -0.97
C ARG A 53 9.23 -4.81 -2.24
N PRO A 54 10.16 -4.40 -3.13
CA PRO A 54 9.78 -3.67 -4.34
C PRO A 54 8.98 -4.54 -5.31
N LEU A 55 9.32 -5.83 -5.45
CA LEU A 55 8.59 -6.73 -6.33
C LEU A 55 7.16 -6.99 -5.84
N ALA A 56 6.96 -7.19 -4.53
CA ALA A 56 5.62 -7.33 -3.98
C ALA A 56 4.76 -6.08 -4.22
N GLN A 57 5.36 -4.90 -4.06
CA GLN A 57 4.69 -3.63 -4.35
C GLN A 57 4.35 -3.49 -5.84
N GLN A 58 5.27 -3.82 -6.76
CA GLN A 58 5.02 -3.79 -8.21
C GLN A 58 3.90 -4.74 -8.63
N GLU A 59 3.85 -5.93 -8.03
CA GLU A 59 2.82 -6.92 -8.27
C GLU A 59 1.45 -6.47 -7.72
N PHE A 60 1.43 -5.82 -6.55
CA PHE A 60 0.21 -5.25 -5.97
C PHE A 60 -0.29 -4.02 -6.75
N MET A 61 0.62 -3.16 -7.21
CA MET A 61 0.35 -1.91 -7.94
C MET A 61 0.51 -2.07 -9.46
N ALA A 62 0.23 -3.26 -10.00
CA ALA A 62 0.37 -3.52 -11.42
C ALA A 62 -0.48 -2.52 -12.26
N PRO A 63 0.05 -1.99 -13.37
CA PRO A 63 -0.69 -1.03 -14.20
C PRO A 63 -2.03 -1.58 -14.67
N SER A 64 -3.08 -0.78 -14.55
CA SER A 64 -4.39 -1.10 -15.12
C SER A 64 -4.38 -0.87 -16.63
N VAL A 65 -4.63 -1.92 -17.40
CA VAL A 65 -4.75 -1.84 -18.85
C VAL A 65 -6.17 -1.41 -19.21
N VAL A 66 -6.30 -0.28 -19.90
CA VAL A 66 -7.57 0.21 -20.43
C VAL A 66 -7.55 0.05 -21.95
N LEU A 67 -8.55 -0.63 -22.50
CA LEU A 67 -8.72 -0.84 -23.94
C LEU A 67 -9.90 -0.01 -24.44
N ALA A 68 -9.74 0.59 -25.61
CA ALA A 68 -10.81 1.33 -26.29
C ALA A 68 -10.92 0.86 -27.75
N PRO A 69 -12.12 0.90 -28.36
CA PRO A 69 -12.27 0.62 -29.78
C PRO A 69 -11.35 1.53 -30.61
N GLY A 70 -10.60 0.94 -31.54
CA GLY A 70 -9.75 1.68 -32.47
C GLY A 70 -10.58 2.44 -33.52
N GLY A 71 -10.02 3.52 -34.07
CA GLY A 71 -10.60 4.25 -35.20
C GLY A 71 -11.73 5.23 -34.89
N GLY A 72 -12.08 5.42 -33.61
CA GLY A 72 -12.99 6.49 -33.18
C GLY A 72 -12.34 7.89 -33.23
N PRO A 73 -13.13 8.96 -33.24
CA PRO A 73 -12.60 10.32 -33.12
C PRO A 73 -11.81 10.46 -31.82
N SER A 74 -10.78 11.32 -31.82
CA SER A 74 -10.03 11.63 -30.60
C SER A 74 -10.99 12.04 -29.49
N TYR A 75 -10.78 11.52 -28.27
CA TYR A 75 -11.53 11.94 -27.07
C TYR A 75 -11.50 13.47 -26.88
N ARG A 76 -10.41 14.11 -27.33
CA ARG A 76 -10.29 15.57 -27.40
C ARG A 76 -9.89 16.01 -28.81
N PRO A 77 -10.84 16.43 -29.66
CA PRO A 77 -10.55 16.96 -30.99
C PRO A 77 -9.59 18.16 -30.90
N GLY A 78 -8.53 18.16 -31.71
CA GLY A 78 -7.56 19.26 -31.77
C GLY A 78 -6.46 19.26 -30.70
N GLN A 79 -6.44 18.30 -29.76
CA GLN A 79 -5.29 18.09 -28.88
C GLN A 79 -4.57 16.79 -29.25
N PRO A 80 -3.22 16.79 -29.37
CA PRO A 80 -2.47 15.54 -29.43
C PRO A 80 -2.80 14.73 -28.17
N GLY A 81 -3.09 13.45 -28.33
CA GLY A 81 -3.42 12.57 -27.21
C GLY A 81 -2.28 12.56 -26.18
N LEU A 82 -2.64 12.69 -24.90
CA LEU A 82 -1.69 12.50 -23.79
C LEU A 82 -1.19 11.05 -23.80
N GLN A 83 0.05 10.83 -24.24
CA GLN A 83 0.66 9.51 -24.26
C GLN A 83 1.21 9.09 -22.89
N GLN A 84 1.61 10.06 -22.07
CA GLN A 84 2.15 9.83 -20.74
C GLN A 84 1.69 10.96 -19.81
N PHE A 85 1.38 10.60 -18.57
CA PHE A 85 1.10 11.55 -17.50
C PHE A 85 1.76 11.05 -16.22
N SER A 86 2.38 11.97 -15.49
CA SER A 86 2.81 11.75 -14.11
C SER A 86 2.41 12.96 -13.30
N ALA A 87 1.75 12.72 -12.17
CA ALA A 87 1.47 13.76 -11.18
C ALA A 87 2.70 14.07 -10.33
N LEU A 88 3.77 13.27 -10.38
CA LEU A 88 5.02 13.48 -9.67
C LEU A 88 6.04 14.21 -10.56
N ARG A 89 6.79 15.17 -10.00
CA ARG A 89 7.90 15.85 -10.67
C ARG A 89 9.16 15.00 -10.75
N ARG A 90 9.33 14.08 -9.80
CA ARG A 90 10.44 13.15 -9.67
C ARG A 90 9.94 11.85 -9.08
N GLU A 91 10.61 10.75 -9.38
CA GLU A 91 10.31 9.47 -8.75
C GLU A 91 10.53 9.54 -7.23
N LEU A 92 9.72 8.79 -6.48
CA LEU A 92 9.93 8.63 -5.05
C LEU A 92 11.19 7.79 -4.80
N PRO A 93 11.92 8.04 -3.69
CA PRO A 93 13.00 7.15 -3.27
C PRO A 93 12.52 5.70 -3.17
N PRO A 94 13.35 4.69 -3.50
CA PRO A 94 12.93 3.29 -3.53
C PRO A 94 12.38 2.73 -2.22
N ASN A 95 12.73 3.35 -1.08
CA ASN A 95 12.24 2.99 0.24
C ASN A 95 10.94 3.69 0.64
N VAL A 96 10.38 4.57 -0.20
CA VAL A 96 9.11 5.27 0.04
C VAL A 96 8.04 4.84 -0.95
N HIS A 97 6.83 4.60 -0.45
CA HIS A 97 5.66 4.32 -1.27
C HIS A 97 4.53 5.32 -0.99
N LEU A 98 3.88 5.79 -2.06
CA LEU A 98 2.63 6.54 -2.01
C LEU A 98 1.45 5.59 -1.75
N LEU A 99 1.12 5.39 -0.47
CA LEU A 99 0.04 4.49 -0.06
C LEU A 99 -1.35 5.07 -0.33
N THR A 100 -1.53 6.38 -0.19
CA THR A 100 -2.83 7.02 -0.44
C THR A 100 -2.64 8.42 -1.01
N LEU A 101 -3.37 8.73 -2.07
CA LEU A 101 -3.58 10.09 -2.56
C LEU A 101 -5.04 10.21 -2.99
N MET A 102 -5.85 10.92 -2.22
CA MET A 102 -7.28 11.09 -2.51
C MET A 102 -7.79 12.46 -2.08
N PRO A 103 -8.82 13.02 -2.74
CA PRO A 103 -9.55 14.17 -2.20
C PRO A 103 -10.09 13.84 -0.80
N TRP A 104 -10.06 14.82 0.11
CA TRP A 104 -10.56 14.65 1.47
C TRP A 104 -11.70 15.63 1.77
N ASP A 105 -11.38 16.92 1.78
CA ASP A 105 -12.33 18.04 1.87
C ASP A 105 -12.17 18.96 0.65
N PRO A 106 -13.07 19.94 0.44
CA PRO A 106 -12.90 20.94 -0.62
C PRO A 106 -11.53 21.62 -0.53
N GLY A 107 -10.71 21.41 -1.57
CA GLY A 107 -9.36 21.99 -1.66
C GLY A 107 -8.28 21.27 -0.86
N THR A 108 -8.56 20.11 -0.25
CA THR A 108 -7.56 19.31 0.47
C THR A 108 -7.44 17.90 -0.09
N VAL A 109 -6.27 17.30 0.13
CA VAL A 109 -6.00 15.90 -0.21
C VAL A 109 -5.47 15.17 1.01
N LEU A 110 -5.86 13.91 1.15
CA LEU A 110 -5.26 12.98 2.07
C LEU A 110 -4.08 12.29 1.39
N LEU A 111 -2.89 12.56 1.92
CA LEU A 111 -1.62 11.99 1.48
C LEU A 111 -1.09 11.04 2.55
N ARG A 112 -0.85 9.77 2.19
CA ARG A 112 -0.14 8.81 3.03
C ARG A 112 1.09 8.30 2.31
N LEU A 113 2.24 8.43 2.98
CA LEU A 113 3.52 7.89 2.55
C LEU A 113 3.95 6.84 3.57
N GLU A 114 4.48 5.73 3.09
CA GLU A 114 5.03 4.68 3.94
C GLU A 114 6.49 4.40 3.61
N HIS A 115 7.24 4.00 4.64
CA HIS A 115 8.59 3.48 4.49
C HIS A 115 8.51 1.95 4.37
N GLN A 116 9.00 1.39 3.25
CA GLN A 116 8.73 -0.01 2.91
C GLN A 116 9.58 -1.02 3.69
N PHE A 117 10.71 -0.57 4.24
CA PHE A 117 11.67 -1.41 4.95
C PHE A 117 11.59 -1.18 6.46
N GLU A 118 11.71 -2.27 7.23
CA GLU A 118 11.92 -2.21 8.67
C GLU A 118 13.36 -1.79 8.99
N LYS A 119 13.60 -1.34 10.22
CA LYS A 119 14.95 -0.96 10.68
C LYS A 119 15.92 -2.15 10.60
N GLY A 120 16.99 -2.00 9.83
CA GLY A 120 18.03 -3.01 9.67
C GLY A 120 17.64 -4.19 8.77
N GLU A 121 16.51 -4.11 8.09
CA GLU A 121 16.06 -5.12 7.12
C GLU A 121 16.89 -5.10 5.83
N SER A 122 17.37 -3.92 5.43
CA SER A 122 18.25 -3.68 4.29
C SER A 122 19.37 -2.72 4.70
N ALA A 123 20.57 -2.94 4.14
CA ALA A 123 21.70 -2.04 4.38
C ALA A 123 21.40 -0.60 3.91
N ASN A 124 20.70 -0.47 2.77
CA ASN A 124 20.43 0.82 2.13
C ASN A 124 18.95 1.22 2.24
N GLY A 125 18.03 0.27 2.05
CA GLY A 125 16.58 0.51 2.05
C GLY A 125 16.02 0.90 3.40
N SER A 126 16.68 0.52 4.51
CA SER A 126 16.26 0.84 5.88
C SER A 126 16.71 2.21 6.38
N GLN A 127 17.44 2.99 5.59
CA GLN A 127 17.96 4.29 6.02
C GLN A 127 16.85 5.36 6.05
N PRO A 128 16.92 6.33 6.98
CA PRO A 128 16.00 7.46 6.99
C PRO A 128 16.02 8.23 5.67
N VAL A 129 14.88 8.82 5.31
CA VAL A 129 14.69 9.57 4.07
C VAL A 129 13.88 10.83 4.33
N THR A 130 14.29 11.94 3.71
CA THR A 130 13.60 13.23 3.78
C THR A 130 13.03 13.57 2.41
N LEU A 131 11.78 14.03 2.36
CA LEU A 131 11.07 14.37 1.13
C LEU A 131 10.64 15.83 1.13
N ASP A 132 10.94 16.51 0.03
CA ASP A 132 10.37 17.83 -0.26
C ASP A 132 8.97 17.68 -0.87
N LEU A 133 7.95 17.75 -0.01
CA LEU A 133 6.55 17.61 -0.42
C LEU A 133 6.04 18.82 -1.21
N LEU A 134 6.59 20.02 -0.98
CA LEU A 134 6.18 21.24 -1.68
C LEU A 134 6.47 21.14 -3.18
N ASN A 135 7.53 20.43 -3.54
CA ASN A 135 7.96 20.22 -4.93
C ASN A 135 7.82 18.76 -5.40
N LEU A 136 6.93 17.99 -4.77
CA LEU A 136 6.71 16.60 -5.15
C LEU A 136 5.78 16.47 -6.37
N PHE A 137 4.69 17.24 -6.40
CA PHE A 137 3.64 17.10 -7.42
C PHE A 137 3.73 18.15 -8.54
N SER A 138 3.55 17.70 -9.78
CA SER A 138 3.47 18.52 -10.99
C SER A 138 2.03 18.99 -11.26
N ALA A 139 1.04 18.19 -10.84
CA ALA A 139 -0.37 18.41 -11.14
C ALA A 139 -1.05 19.46 -10.23
N PHE A 140 -0.51 19.70 -9.04
CA PHE A 140 -1.00 20.69 -8.07
C PHE A 140 0.14 21.17 -7.16
N ALA A 141 -0.07 22.28 -6.47
CA ALA A 141 0.86 22.82 -5.48
C ALA A 141 0.31 22.60 -4.06
N ILE A 142 1.15 22.09 -3.17
CA ILE A 142 0.81 21.98 -1.74
C ILE A 142 1.10 23.32 -1.08
N THR A 143 0.06 23.96 -0.53
CA THR A 143 0.16 25.27 0.13
C THR A 143 0.24 25.19 1.65
N SER A 144 -0.22 24.08 2.24
CA SER A 144 -0.13 23.80 3.68
C SER A 144 -0.14 22.30 3.91
N LEU A 145 0.44 21.87 5.03
CA LEU A 145 0.38 20.50 5.51
C LEU A 145 -0.03 20.47 6.97
N ARG A 146 -0.82 19.46 7.34
CA ARG A 146 -1.16 19.15 8.73
C ARG A 146 -0.96 17.66 8.94
N GLU A 147 -0.05 17.29 9.84
CA GLU A 147 0.14 15.89 10.19
C GLU A 147 -1.01 15.41 11.09
N MET A 148 -1.62 14.30 10.69
CA MET A 148 -2.75 13.69 11.39
C MET A 148 -2.35 12.30 11.89
N ASN A 149 -3.20 11.69 12.72
CA ASN A 149 -3.13 10.26 13.00
C ASN A 149 -3.48 9.43 11.74
N LEU A 150 -3.33 8.10 11.81
CA LEU A 150 -3.49 7.22 10.64
C LEU A 150 -4.90 7.27 10.02
N ALA A 151 -5.93 7.42 10.87
CA ALA A 151 -7.33 7.54 10.46
C ALA A 151 -7.69 8.94 9.93
N ALA A 152 -6.78 9.91 10.07
CA ALA A 152 -6.96 11.31 9.66
C ALA A 152 -8.08 12.07 10.40
N ASP A 153 -8.51 11.60 11.58
CA ASP A 153 -9.56 12.22 12.39
C ASP A 153 -9.01 13.16 13.47
N GLN A 154 -7.73 13.04 13.84
CA GLN A 154 -7.11 13.87 14.88
C GLN A 154 -5.73 14.40 14.46
N PRO A 155 -5.40 15.66 14.77
CA PRO A 155 -4.06 16.21 14.63
C PRO A 155 -3.05 15.38 15.43
N ARG A 156 -1.87 15.12 14.86
CA ARG A 156 -0.90 14.22 15.49
C ARG A 156 -0.41 14.73 16.85
N ASP A 157 -0.27 16.02 17.01
CA ASP A 157 0.10 16.70 18.26
C ASP A 157 -0.98 16.59 19.35
N ALA A 158 -2.23 16.31 18.98
CA ALA A 158 -3.32 16.04 19.91
C ALA A 158 -3.38 14.57 20.38
N VAL A 159 -2.63 13.66 19.76
CA VAL A 159 -2.67 12.22 20.10
C VAL A 159 -1.89 11.95 21.39
N THR A 160 -2.62 11.55 22.45
CA THR A 160 -2.02 11.12 23.72
C THR A 160 -1.94 9.60 23.83
N ARG A 161 -0.78 9.06 24.21
CA ARG A 161 -0.62 7.62 24.48
C ARG A 161 -0.90 7.29 25.94
N LEU A 162 -1.60 6.19 26.17
CA LEU A 162 -1.73 5.60 27.50
C LEU A 162 -0.37 5.14 28.03
N LEU A 163 -0.15 5.35 29.33
CA LEU A 163 1.01 4.84 30.05
C LEU A 163 0.63 3.53 30.72
N TRP A 164 1.30 2.46 30.30
CA TRP A 164 1.12 1.12 30.86
C TRP A 164 2.23 0.83 31.87
N ASN A 165 1.89 0.11 32.94
CA ASN A 165 2.85 -0.44 33.89
C ASN A 165 3.00 -1.95 33.66
N PRO A 166 3.81 -2.38 32.67
CA PRO A 166 4.03 -3.80 32.43
C PRO A 166 4.92 -4.38 33.54
N ALA A 167 4.89 -5.71 33.71
CA ALA A 167 5.73 -6.42 34.68
C ALA A 167 7.25 -6.17 34.50
N THR A 168 7.66 -5.69 33.32
CA THR A 168 9.05 -5.31 32.99
C THR A 168 9.40 -3.85 33.35
N GLY A 169 8.50 -3.13 34.03
CA GLY A 169 8.65 -1.75 34.45
C GLY A 169 8.11 -0.72 33.45
N ILE A 170 7.84 0.49 33.92
CA ILE A 170 7.31 1.58 33.09
C ILE A 170 8.35 1.92 32.01
N ARG A 171 8.04 1.58 30.76
CA ARG A 171 8.74 2.16 29.60
C ARG A 171 8.16 3.55 29.40
N GLY A 172 8.99 4.57 29.61
CA GLY A 172 8.61 5.96 29.33
C GLY A 172 8.07 6.13 27.91
N PRO A 173 7.26 7.17 27.65
CA PRO A 173 6.75 7.42 26.32
C PRO A 173 7.92 7.49 25.33
N ARG A 174 7.96 6.57 24.36
CA ARG A 174 8.84 6.74 23.19
C ARG A 174 8.43 8.07 22.56
N GLY A 175 9.33 9.05 22.60
CA GLY A 175 9.11 10.36 21.99
C GLY A 175 8.53 10.19 20.59
N ALA A 176 7.63 11.10 20.20
CA ALA A 176 7.22 11.18 18.81
C ALA A 176 8.51 11.20 17.95
N PRO A 177 8.65 10.33 16.93
CA PRO A 177 9.78 10.46 16.03
C PRO A 177 9.73 11.89 15.48
N GLY A 178 10.75 12.68 15.78
CA GLY A 178 10.83 14.07 15.37
C GLY A 178 10.74 14.10 13.84
N GLY A 179 9.73 14.78 13.33
CA GLY A 179 9.73 15.23 11.95
C GLY A 179 10.83 16.28 11.82
N HIS A 180 11.85 15.96 11.04
CA HIS A 180 12.78 16.92 10.48
C HIS A 180 12.61 16.91 8.96
#